data_AF-A0AAY4ES33-F1
#
_entry.id   AF-A0AAY4ES33-F1
#
_cell.length_a   1.000
_cell.length_b   1.000
_cell.length_c   1.000
_cell.angle_alpha   90.00
_cell.angle_beta   90.00
_cell.angle_gamma   90.00
#
_symmetry.space_group_name_H-M   'P 1'
#
loop_
_entity.id
_entity.type
_entity.pdbx_description
1 polymer ?
#
loop_
_entity_poly.entity_id
_entity_poly.type
_entity_poly.pdbx_seq_one_letter_code
_entity_poly.pdbx_strand_id
1 'polypeptide(L)'
;MLSRLVLVSGPAFKSSGSFGACVVQASRSLHSSPQSLAPVPPLPEKGGKVRHGIIPEELFQLLYPKTGVTGPYMLGTGLLLYLLSKEIYVVNHETFAAASIGAVVVYGVKKFGPQVAAFADKLNQDKVSKAQEVKDLAMTSLAQAVEDEKKEQWRAEGRPMLFDAKRNNVAMLLEINHRERLHLVTNEVKKRLDYQIEVQNLHRRMEQEHMVNWVEKNVVSSITPQQASASLPCSSPGFLLSTPVRQMELFPTFRFGDLYLYLLWPPGRGSALVFRAVYIC
;
A
#
# COMPACT_ATOMS: atom_id res chain seq x y z
N MET A 1 22.71 -30.05 18.84
CA MET A 1 23.95 -30.62 18.28
C MET A 1 23.55 -31.80 17.40
N LEU A 2 23.95 -31.76 16.11
CA LEU A 2 23.86 -32.82 15.08
C LEU A 2 22.43 -33.08 14.50
N SER A 3 22.14 -33.04 13.20
CA SER A 3 22.96 -32.83 11.99
C SER A 3 22.06 -32.43 10.81
N ARG A 4 22.52 -31.43 10.03
CA ARG A 4 22.02 -31.12 8.68
C ARG A 4 22.60 -32.13 7.69
N LEU A 5 21.78 -32.67 6.79
CA LEU A 5 22.27 -33.29 5.56
C LEU A 5 21.83 -32.46 4.37
N VAL A 6 22.84 -31.84 3.76
CA VAL A 6 22.84 -31.11 2.50
C VAL A 6 22.89 -32.16 1.39
N LEU A 7 21.93 -32.14 0.46
CA LEU A 7 22.03 -32.89 -0.80
C LEU A 7 22.62 -31.98 -1.88
N VAL A 8 23.85 -32.30 -2.27
CA VAL A 8 24.62 -31.69 -3.35
C VAL A 8 24.19 -32.29 -4.70
N SER A 9 24.22 -31.44 -5.72
CA SER A 9 23.86 -31.68 -7.12
C SER A 9 24.95 -32.39 -7.95
N GLY A 10 24.52 -33.24 -8.89
CA GLY A 10 25.10 -33.45 -10.23
C GLY A 10 25.83 -34.79 -10.51
N PRO A 11 26.02 -35.22 -11.78
CA PRO A 11 25.45 -34.79 -13.07
C PRO A 11 24.83 -35.95 -13.91
N ALA A 12 24.27 -35.58 -15.06
CA ALA A 12 23.61 -36.43 -16.06
C ALA A 12 24.48 -37.53 -16.68
N PHE A 13 23.88 -38.70 -16.92
CA PHE A 13 24.35 -39.67 -17.92
C PHE A 13 23.18 -40.15 -18.78
N LYS A 14 23.23 -39.82 -20.07
CA LYS A 14 22.36 -40.35 -21.13
C LYS A 14 22.96 -41.66 -21.63
N SER A 15 22.21 -42.77 -21.59
CA SER A 15 22.27 -43.81 -22.62
C SER A 15 21.14 -44.83 -22.49
N SER A 16 20.31 -44.89 -23.53
CA SER A 16 19.72 -46.08 -24.18
C SER A 16 19.66 -47.41 -23.41
N GLY A 17 18.43 -47.93 -23.25
CA GLY A 17 18.19 -49.33 -22.92
C GLY A 17 16.74 -49.59 -22.52
N SER A 18 15.92 -50.00 -23.48
CA SER A 18 14.57 -50.55 -23.24
C SER A 18 14.69 -51.86 -22.45
N PHE A 19 14.35 -51.82 -21.17
CA PHE A 19 14.15 -53.03 -20.37
C PHE A 19 12.91 -52.86 -19.51
N GLY A 20 11.89 -53.66 -19.84
CA GLY A 20 10.89 -54.22 -18.94
C GLY A 20 10.04 -53.22 -18.15
N ALA A 21 8.76 -53.15 -18.50
CA ALA A 21 7.71 -52.63 -17.64
C ALA A 21 7.66 -53.45 -16.32
N CYS A 22 8.52 -53.11 -15.37
CA CYS A 22 8.36 -53.48 -13.98
C CYS A 22 7.29 -52.53 -13.44
N VAL A 23 6.06 -53.05 -13.37
CA VAL A 23 4.97 -52.46 -12.60
C VAL A 23 5.50 -52.33 -11.16
N VAL A 24 5.93 -51.11 -10.80
CA VAL A 24 6.06 -50.72 -9.41
C VAL A 24 4.66 -50.82 -8.86
N GLN A 25 4.39 -51.97 -8.23
CA GLN A 25 3.25 -52.20 -7.40
C GLN A 25 3.41 -51.24 -6.23
N ALA A 26 3.03 -49.98 -6.46
CA ALA A 26 2.77 -49.03 -5.41
C ALA A 26 1.80 -49.76 -4.50
N SER A 27 2.31 -50.22 -3.36
CA SER A 27 1.48 -50.63 -2.26
C SER A 27 0.64 -49.39 -1.99
N ARG A 28 -0.58 -49.37 -2.55
CA ARG A 28 -1.64 -48.53 -2.01
C ARG A 28 -1.69 -49.01 -0.58
N SER A 29 -1.05 -48.26 0.30
CA SER A 29 -1.41 -48.25 1.69
C SER A 29 -2.90 -47.96 1.64
N LEU A 30 -3.71 -49.02 1.68
CA LEU A 30 -5.12 -48.93 1.91
C LEU A 30 -5.17 -48.19 3.23
N HIS A 31 -5.41 -46.89 3.13
CA HIS A 31 -5.59 -46.03 4.26
C HIS A 31 -6.89 -46.54 4.87
N SER A 32 -6.79 -47.54 5.74
CA SER A 32 -7.86 -47.88 6.66
C SER A 32 -7.86 -46.77 7.72
N SER A 33 -8.11 -45.54 7.26
CA SER A 33 -8.74 -44.55 8.09
C SER A 33 -9.99 -45.23 8.64
N PRO A 34 -10.21 -45.23 9.96
CA PRO A 34 -11.43 -45.79 10.51
C PRO A 34 -12.61 -45.13 9.78
N GLN A 35 -13.44 -45.94 9.13
CA GLN A 35 -14.60 -45.49 8.34
C GLN A 35 -15.54 -44.53 9.11
N SER A 36 -15.40 -44.49 10.45
CA SER A 36 -16.01 -43.53 11.37
C SER A 36 -15.66 -42.05 11.12
N LEU A 37 -14.56 -41.73 10.43
CA LEU A 37 -14.13 -40.34 10.18
C LEU A 37 -14.42 -39.86 8.75
N ALA A 38 -15.08 -40.69 7.94
CA ALA A 38 -15.50 -40.27 6.61
C ALA A 38 -16.59 -39.20 6.71
N PRO A 39 -16.56 -38.15 5.86
CA PRO A 39 -17.66 -37.20 5.77
C PRO A 39 -18.95 -37.95 5.42
N VAL A 40 -19.90 -37.95 6.35
CA VAL A 40 -21.23 -38.53 6.14
C VAL A 40 -22.05 -37.55 5.29
N PRO A 41 -22.83 -38.02 4.31
CA PRO A 41 -23.73 -37.14 3.58
C PRO A 41 -24.68 -36.39 4.55
N PRO A 42 -25.05 -35.14 4.25
CA PRO A 42 -25.98 -34.40 5.10
C PRO A 42 -27.33 -35.11 5.17
N LEU A 43 -28.00 -35.00 6.31
CA LEU A 43 -29.35 -35.54 6.45
C LEU A 43 -30.30 -34.78 5.52
N PRO A 44 -31.30 -35.47 4.93
CA PRO A 44 -32.34 -34.80 4.15
C PRO A 44 -33.15 -33.85 5.05
N GLU A 45 -33.48 -32.66 4.55
CA GLU A 45 -34.19 -31.63 5.33
C GLU A 45 -35.61 -32.03 5.74
N LYS A 46 -36.26 -32.89 4.96
CA LYS A 46 -37.62 -33.35 5.21
C LYS A 46 -37.68 -34.88 5.21
N GLY A 47 -38.32 -35.42 6.25
CA GLY A 47 -38.64 -36.85 6.32
C GLY A 47 -39.80 -37.24 5.41
N GLY A 48 -40.01 -38.55 5.26
CA GLY A 48 -41.16 -39.10 4.54
C GLY A 48 -42.49 -38.65 5.15
N LYS A 49 -43.49 -38.39 4.30
CA LYS A 49 -44.80 -37.93 4.75
C LYS A 49 -45.58 -39.09 5.38
N VAL A 50 -46.20 -38.85 6.53
CA VAL A 50 -47.01 -39.84 7.26
C VAL A 50 -48.43 -39.30 7.45
N ARG A 51 -49.45 -40.10 7.12
CA ARG A 51 -50.86 -39.79 7.39
C ARG A 51 -51.29 -40.44 8.71
N HIS A 52 -52.14 -39.74 9.47
CA HIS A 52 -52.68 -40.20 10.76
C HIS A 52 -51.63 -40.61 11.81
N GLY A 53 -50.39 -40.12 11.67
CA GLY A 53 -49.29 -40.35 12.62
C GLY A 53 -48.61 -41.72 12.53
N ILE A 54 -49.26 -42.74 11.97
CA ILE A 54 -48.75 -44.13 11.97
C ILE A 54 -48.50 -44.67 10.55
N ILE A 55 -49.31 -44.27 9.57
CA ILE A 55 -49.32 -44.90 8.24
C ILE A 55 -48.54 -44.04 7.24
N PRO A 56 -47.44 -44.53 6.64
CA PRO A 56 -46.67 -43.76 5.67
C PRO A 56 -47.46 -43.52 4.38
N GLU A 57 -47.22 -42.37 3.73
CA GLU A 57 -47.83 -42.03 2.44
C GLU A 57 -47.48 -43.07 1.35
N GLU A 58 -46.33 -43.73 1.46
CA GLU A 58 -45.88 -44.76 0.53
C GLU A 58 -46.90 -45.92 0.39
N LEU A 59 -47.58 -46.28 1.48
CA LEU A 59 -48.62 -47.30 1.45
C LEU A 59 -49.88 -46.81 0.70
N PHE A 60 -50.19 -45.52 0.82
CA PHE A 60 -51.29 -44.90 0.06
C PHE A 60 -50.95 -44.83 -1.42
N GLN A 61 -49.71 -44.47 -1.77
CA GLN A 61 -49.25 -44.43 -3.16
C GLN A 61 -49.27 -45.81 -3.82
N LEU A 62 -48.91 -46.87 -3.09
CA LEU A 62 -48.95 -48.24 -3.58
C LEU A 62 -50.38 -48.68 -3.98
N LEU A 63 -51.38 -48.30 -3.17
CA LEU A 63 -52.77 -48.71 -3.37
C LEU A 63 -53.58 -47.75 -4.27
N TYR A 64 -53.08 -46.53 -4.45
CA TYR A 64 -53.70 -45.50 -5.29
C TYR A 64 -54.04 -45.94 -6.72
N PRO A 65 -53.14 -46.58 -7.50
CA PRO A 65 -53.45 -46.96 -8.89
C PRO A 65 -54.52 -48.05 -9.03
N LYS A 66 -54.87 -48.74 -7.94
CA LYS A 66 -55.84 -49.86 -7.96
C LYS A 66 -57.18 -49.50 -7.34
N THR A 67 -57.17 -48.68 -6.29
CA THR A 67 -58.34 -48.47 -5.43
C THR A 67 -58.64 -46.99 -5.17
N GLY A 68 -57.87 -46.09 -5.80
CA GLY A 68 -58.02 -44.64 -5.62
C GLY A 68 -57.67 -44.15 -4.21
N VAL A 69 -58.04 -42.91 -3.91
CA VAL A 69 -57.78 -42.29 -2.58
C VAL A 69 -58.50 -43.03 -1.45
N THR A 70 -59.71 -43.54 -1.72
CA THR A 70 -60.57 -44.17 -0.71
C THR A 70 -60.13 -45.59 -0.36
N GLY A 71 -59.37 -46.25 -1.23
CA GLY A 71 -58.93 -47.63 -1.04
C GLY A 71 -58.26 -47.92 0.31
N PRO A 72 -57.16 -47.23 0.67
CA PRO A 72 -56.51 -47.43 1.96
C PRO A 72 -57.42 -47.17 3.16
N TYR A 73 -58.35 -46.22 3.04
CA TYR A 73 -59.33 -45.92 4.10
C TYR A 73 -60.34 -47.05 4.28
N MET A 74 -60.86 -47.59 3.16
CA MET A 74 -61.79 -48.72 3.17
C MET A 74 -61.12 -50.02 3.61
N LEU A 75 -59.84 -50.20 3.29
CA LEU A 75 -59.03 -51.30 3.82
C LEU A 75 -58.89 -51.16 5.34
N GLY A 76 -58.54 -49.97 5.84
CA GLY A 76 -58.40 -49.73 7.29
C GLY A 76 -59.69 -49.95 8.07
N THR A 77 -60.82 -49.41 7.60
CA THR A 77 -62.13 -49.62 8.25
C THR A 77 -62.61 -51.07 8.11
N GLY A 78 -62.40 -51.69 6.95
CA GLY A 78 -62.73 -53.09 6.71
C GLY A 78 -61.94 -54.05 7.59
N LEU A 79 -60.64 -53.80 7.78
CA LEU A 79 -59.78 -54.59 8.66
C LEU A 79 -60.19 -54.43 10.13
N LEU A 80 -60.53 -53.21 10.57
CA LEU A 80 -61.03 -52.96 11.92
C LEU A 80 -62.36 -53.67 12.18
N LEU A 81 -63.31 -53.61 11.24
CA LEU A 81 -64.60 -54.32 11.34
C LEU A 81 -64.43 -55.84 11.31
N TYR A 82 -63.49 -56.35 10.51
CA TYR A 82 -63.15 -57.77 10.46
C TYR A 82 -62.59 -58.27 11.80
N LEU A 83 -61.67 -57.52 12.43
CA LEU A 83 -61.10 -57.87 13.74
C LEU A 83 -62.17 -57.92 14.84
N LEU A 84 -63.16 -57.03 14.80
CA LEU A 84 -64.29 -57.03 15.73
C LEU A 84 -65.27 -58.17 15.44
N SER A 85 -65.60 -58.42 14.17
CA SER A 85 -66.56 -59.46 13.77
C SER A 85 -66.03 -60.89 13.98
N LYS A 86 -64.71 -61.09 13.96
CA LYS A 86 -64.07 -62.37 14.23
C LYS A 86 -63.59 -62.53 15.67
N GLU A 87 -63.93 -61.59 16.55
CA GLU A 87 -63.51 -61.56 17.97
C GLU A 87 -62.00 -61.70 18.18
N ILE A 88 -61.19 -61.37 17.16
CA ILE A 88 -59.73 -61.31 17.28
C ILE A 88 -59.36 -60.13 18.18
N TYR A 89 -60.19 -59.09 18.22
CA TYR A 89 -60.13 -58.00 19.17
C TYR A 89 -61.37 -58.00 20.08
N VAL A 90 -61.23 -58.50 21.30
CA VAL A 90 -62.31 -58.59 22.30
C VAL A 90 -62.45 -57.27 23.07
N VAL A 91 -63.66 -56.70 23.11
CA VAL A 91 -63.94 -55.44 23.81
C VAL A 91 -64.09 -55.68 25.31
N ASN A 92 -62.97 -55.60 26.03
CA ASN A 92 -62.91 -55.66 27.49
C ASN A 92 -62.76 -54.26 28.13
N HIS A 93 -62.87 -54.17 29.45
CA HIS A 93 -62.63 -52.93 30.21
C HIS A 93 -61.27 -52.29 29.92
N GLU A 94 -60.25 -53.09 29.58
CA GLU A 94 -58.92 -52.62 29.16
C GLU A 94 -58.93 -51.82 27.85
N THR A 95 -59.86 -52.10 26.93
CA THR A 95 -59.94 -51.38 25.64
C THR A 95 -60.42 -49.94 25.82
N PHE A 96 -61.29 -49.68 26.80
CA PHE A 96 -61.69 -48.33 27.20
C PHE A 96 -60.52 -47.57 27.86
N ALA A 97 -59.70 -48.27 28.65
CA ALA A 97 -58.48 -47.70 29.20
C ALA A 97 -57.48 -47.35 28.09
N ALA A 98 -57.26 -48.23 27.12
CA ALA A 98 -56.39 -47.97 25.96
C ALA A 98 -56.88 -46.78 25.11
N ALA A 99 -58.20 -46.65 24.89
CA ALA A 99 -58.78 -45.52 24.16
C ALA A 99 -58.56 -44.18 24.87
N SER A 100 -58.71 -44.14 26.21
CA SER A 100 -58.46 -42.92 26.99
C SER A 100 -56.98 -42.52 27.01
N ILE A 101 -56.07 -43.49 27.15
CA ILE A 101 -54.62 -43.25 27.05
C ILE A 101 -54.26 -42.75 25.64
N GLY A 102 -54.79 -43.37 24.59
CA GLY A 102 -54.58 -42.94 23.21
C GLY A 102 -55.04 -41.51 22.95
N ALA A 103 -56.21 -41.11 23.49
CA ALA A 103 -56.71 -39.75 23.38
C ALA A 103 -55.78 -38.73 24.05
N VAL A 104 -55.25 -39.04 25.24
CA VAL A 104 -54.30 -38.18 25.95
C VAL A 104 -52.99 -38.06 25.17
N VAL A 105 -52.46 -39.14 24.60
CA VAL A 105 -51.25 -39.13 23.78
C VAL A 105 -51.44 -38.25 22.53
N VAL A 106 -52.56 -38.40 21.81
CA VAL A 106 -52.87 -37.57 20.64
C VAL A 106 -53.00 -36.10 21.02
N TYR A 107 -53.62 -35.80 22.15
CA TYR A 107 -53.71 -34.44 22.67
C TYR A 107 -52.34 -33.85 23.01
N GLY A 108 -51.50 -34.62 23.71
CA GLY A 108 -50.14 -34.23 24.08
C GLY A 108 -49.27 -33.93 22.86
N VAL A 109 -49.28 -34.81 21.84
CA VAL A 109 -48.52 -34.60 20.60
C VAL A 109 -49.01 -33.34 19.85
N LYS A 110 -50.32 -33.11 19.78
CA LYS A 110 -50.86 -31.92 19.11
C LYS A 110 -50.55 -30.61 19.83
N LYS A 111 -50.53 -30.61 21.17
CA LYS A 111 -50.29 -29.40 21.96
C LYS A 111 -48.83 -29.09 22.19
N PHE A 112 -48.03 -30.09 22.56
CA PHE A 112 -46.62 -29.92 22.91
C PHE A 112 -45.66 -30.20 21.75
N GLY A 113 -46.13 -30.88 20.69
CA GLY A 113 -45.34 -31.15 19.48
C GLY A 113 -44.60 -29.93 18.91
N PRO A 114 -45.25 -28.77 18.66
CA PRO A 114 -44.55 -27.61 18.09
C PRO A 114 -43.50 -27.03 19.05
N GLN A 115 -43.73 -27.07 20.36
CA GLN A 115 -42.78 -26.57 21.35
C GLN A 115 -41.52 -27.44 21.44
N VAL A 116 -41.71 -28.78 21.42
CA VAL A 116 -40.61 -29.74 21.44
C VAL A 116 -39.80 -29.69 20.13
N ALA A 117 -40.47 -29.55 18.98
CA ALA A 117 -39.79 -29.39 17.69
C ALA A 117 -38.93 -28.12 17.66
N ALA A 118 -39.50 -26.97 18.04
CA ALA A 118 -38.76 -25.71 18.11
C ALA A 118 -37.58 -25.76 19.11
N PHE A 119 -37.72 -26.52 20.20
CA PHE A 119 -36.63 -26.73 21.15
C PHE A 119 -35.50 -27.58 20.56
N ALA A 120 -35.83 -28.68 19.86
CA ALA A 120 -34.84 -29.51 19.18
C ALA A 120 -34.08 -28.73 18.10
N ASP A 121 -34.77 -27.89 17.33
CA ASP A 121 -34.15 -27.04 16.31
C ASP A 121 -33.19 -26.01 16.95
N LYS A 122 -33.59 -25.38 18.06
CA LYS A 122 -32.72 -24.46 18.81
C LYS A 122 -31.44 -25.14 19.30
N LEU A 123 -31.53 -26.35 19.85
CA LEU A 123 -30.35 -27.08 20.32
C LEU A 123 -29.36 -27.40 19.19
N ASN A 124 -29.88 -27.69 17.99
CA ASN A 124 -29.02 -27.91 16.81
C ASN A 124 -28.40 -26.60 16.33
N GLN A 125 -29.18 -25.51 16.28
CA GLN A 125 -28.67 -24.18 15.93
C GLN A 125 -27.59 -23.70 16.89
N ASP A 126 -27.77 -23.88 18.20
CA ASP A 126 -26.79 -23.49 19.23
C ASP A 126 -25.48 -24.28 19.13
N LYS A 127 -25.54 -25.56 18.71
CA LYS A 127 -24.33 -26.36 18.48
C LYS A 127 -23.57 -25.88 17.25
N VAL A 128 -24.30 -25.57 16.18
CA VAL A 128 -23.72 -25.07 14.93
C VAL A 128 -23.14 -23.67 15.13
N SER A 129 -23.84 -22.78 15.84
CA SER A 129 -23.36 -21.41 16.12
C SER A 129 -22.10 -21.43 16.97
N LYS A 130 -22.06 -22.21 18.07
CA LYS A 130 -20.84 -22.36 18.89
C LYS A 130 -19.67 -22.92 18.09
N ALA A 131 -19.90 -23.92 17.25
CA ALA A 131 -18.86 -24.48 16.39
C ALA A 131 -18.33 -23.43 15.40
N GLN A 132 -19.22 -22.61 14.84
CA GLN A 132 -18.88 -21.53 13.91
C GLN A 132 -18.14 -20.39 14.63
N GLU A 133 -18.58 -19.97 15.81
CA GLU A 133 -17.90 -18.97 16.64
C GLU A 133 -16.47 -19.39 16.99
N VAL A 134 -16.27 -20.64 17.44
CA VAL A 134 -14.92 -21.16 17.75
C VAL A 134 -14.04 -21.18 16.49
N LYS A 135 -14.59 -21.57 15.35
CA LYS A 135 -13.88 -21.54 14.07
C LYS A 135 -13.49 -20.12 13.68
N ASP A 136 -14.40 -19.15 13.81
CA ASP A 136 -14.16 -17.76 13.42
C ASP A 136 -13.16 -17.07 14.37
N LEU A 137 -13.23 -17.36 15.67
CA LEU A 137 -12.22 -16.95 16.65
C LEU A 137 -10.85 -17.54 16.34
N ALA A 138 -10.79 -18.83 15.98
CA ALA A 138 -9.53 -19.46 15.59
C ALA A 138 -8.96 -18.82 14.31
N MET A 139 -9.79 -18.63 13.27
CA MET A 139 -9.39 -18.00 12.02
C MET A 139 -8.89 -16.57 12.21
N THR A 140 -9.58 -15.77 13.02
CA THR A 140 -9.16 -14.39 13.33
C THR A 140 -7.86 -14.35 14.13
N SER A 141 -7.69 -15.23 15.12
CA SER A 141 -6.43 -15.32 15.88
C SER A 141 -5.25 -15.72 15.00
N LEU A 142 -5.45 -16.66 14.06
CA LEU A 142 -4.42 -17.09 13.12
C LEU A 142 -4.09 -15.98 12.11
N ALA A 143 -5.09 -15.24 11.62
CA ALA A 143 -4.88 -14.10 10.74
C ALA A 143 -4.06 -12.99 11.43
N GLN A 144 -4.39 -12.67 12.68
CA GLN A 144 -3.63 -11.70 13.49
C GLN A 144 -2.17 -12.16 13.69
N ALA A 145 -1.95 -13.43 14.03
CA ALA A 145 -0.60 -13.97 14.17
C ALA A 145 0.21 -13.86 12.86
N VAL A 146 -0.42 -14.11 11.70
CA VAL A 146 0.24 -13.94 10.39
C VAL A 146 0.59 -12.48 10.10
N GLU A 147 -0.27 -11.53 10.47
CA GLU A 147 0.03 -10.11 10.31
C GLU A 147 1.18 -9.65 11.21
N ASP A 148 1.23 -10.14 12.43
CA ASP A 148 2.30 -9.80 13.37
C ASP A 148 3.64 -10.40 12.93
N GLU A 149 3.67 -11.65 12.46
CA GLU A 149 4.87 -12.25 11.86
C GLU A 149 5.37 -11.46 10.64
N LYS A 150 4.46 -10.98 9.77
CA LYS A 150 4.84 -10.10 8.65
C LYS A 150 5.45 -8.78 9.14
N LYS A 151 4.93 -8.19 10.21
CA LYS A 151 5.50 -6.98 10.80
C LYS A 151 6.90 -7.24 11.37
N GLU A 152 7.12 -8.38 12.02
CA GLU A 152 8.45 -8.74 12.52
C GLU A 152 9.45 -9.02 11.39
N GLN A 153 9.03 -9.68 10.31
CA GLN A 153 9.84 -9.85 9.10
C GLN A 153 10.24 -8.48 8.51
N TRP A 154 9.28 -7.56 8.38
CA TRP A 154 9.53 -6.19 7.93
C TRP A 154 10.55 -5.45 8.81
N ARG A 155 10.45 -5.60 10.14
CA ARG A 155 11.42 -5.02 11.08
C ARG A 155 12.81 -5.64 10.94
N ALA A 156 12.89 -6.96 10.70
CA ALA A 156 14.15 -7.65 10.47
C ALA A 156 14.83 -7.17 9.17
N GLU A 157 14.05 -6.96 8.10
CA GLU A 157 14.52 -6.39 6.83
C GLU A 157 15.00 -4.94 6.96
N GLY A 158 14.42 -4.14 7.85
CA GLY A 158 14.87 -2.77 8.12
C GLY A 158 16.22 -2.67 8.84
N ARG A 159 16.62 -3.71 9.60
CA ARG A 159 17.87 -3.71 10.37
C ARG A 159 19.16 -3.58 9.54
N PRO A 160 19.35 -4.30 8.42
CA PRO A 160 20.51 -4.08 7.55
C PRO A 160 20.54 -2.68 6.94
N MET A 161 19.38 -2.10 6.58
CA MET A 161 19.30 -0.73 6.05
C MET A 161 19.83 0.30 7.06
N LEU A 162 19.51 0.13 8.35
CA LEU A 162 20.03 0.99 9.42
C LEU A 162 21.56 0.89 9.54
N PHE A 163 22.11 -0.32 9.44
CA PHE A 163 23.57 -0.49 9.48
C PHE A 163 24.25 0.08 8.24
N ASP A 164 23.65 -0.07 7.07
CA ASP A 164 24.18 0.48 5.83
C ASP A 164 24.18 2.02 5.87
N ALA A 165 23.07 2.64 6.29
CA ALA A 165 22.99 4.09 6.49
C ALA A 165 24.07 4.60 7.46
N LYS A 166 24.35 3.88 8.55
CA LYS A 166 25.44 4.23 9.48
C LYS A 166 26.82 4.12 8.83
N ARG A 167 27.09 3.06 8.07
CA ARG A 167 28.37 2.90 7.35
C ARG A 167 28.56 4.01 6.32
N ASN A 168 27.52 4.32 5.55
CA ASN A 168 27.54 5.38 4.54
C ASN A 168 27.72 6.76 5.18
N ASN A 169 27.10 7.04 6.32
CA ASN A 169 27.31 8.27 7.07
C ASN A 169 28.77 8.42 7.54
N VAL A 170 29.37 7.35 8.08
CA VAL A 170 30.79 7.38 8.50
C VAL A 170 31.71 7.57 7.30
N ALA A 171 31.48 6.86 6.20
CA ALA A 171 32.25 7.02 4.96
C ALA A 171 32.17 8.46 4.43
N MET A 172 30.96 9.04 4.40
CA MET A 172 30.75 10.43 3.99
C MET A 172 31.49 11.42 4.90
N LEU A 173 31.45 11.23 6.22
CA LEU A 173 32.17 12.11 7.15
C LEU A 173 33.69 12.04 6.94
N LEU A 174 34.24 10.87 6.65
CA LEU A 174 35.67 10.72 6.34
C LEU A 174 36.04 11.47 5.05
N GLU A 175 35.22 11.36 4.01
CA GLU A 175 35.40 12.08 2.75
C GLU A 175 35.29 13.61 2.93
N ILE A 176 34.33 14.09 3.72
CA ILE A 176 34.19 15.51 4.04
C ILE A 176 35.45 16.01 4.74
N ASN A 177 35.91 15.33 5.78
CA ASN A 177 37.12 15.73 6.51
C ASN A 177 38.36 15.73 5.60
N HIS A 178 38.47 14.77 4.69
CA HIS A 178 39.56 14.71 3.73
C HIS A 178 39.53 15.93 2.78
N ARG A 179 38.36 16.24 2.20
CA ARG A 179 38.17 17.39 1.32
C ARG A 179 38.39 18.72 2.04
N GLU A 180 37.90 18.86 3.27
CA GLU A 180 38.15 20.04 4.11
C GLU A 180 39.64 20.27 4.31
N ARG A 181 40.41 19.24 4.64
CA ARG A 181 41.88 19.35 4.80
C ARG A 181 42.56 19.81 3.51
N LEU A 182 42.17 19.26 2.36
CA LEU A 182 42.70 19.68 1.05
C LEU A 182 42.32 21.12 0.71
N HIS A 183 41.06 21.51 0.96
CA HIS A 183 40.60 22.88 0.76
C HIS A 183 41.31 23.87 1.69
N LEU A 184 41.58 23.50 2.94
CA LEU A 184 42.35 24.33 3.88
C LEU A 184 43.75 24.61 3.34
N VAL A 185 44.49 23.58 2.93
CA VAL A 185 45.84 23.74 2.36
C VAL A 185 45.81 24.60 1.09
N THR A 186 44.83 24.34 0.21
CA THR A 186 44.67 25.10 -1.04
C THR A 186 44.38 26.58 -0.78
N ASN A 187 43.49 26.87 0.17
CA ASN A 187 43.16 28.23 0.59
C ASN A 187 44.35 28.93 1.25
N GLU A 188 45.13 28.24 2.08
CA GLU A 188 46.34 28.81 2.69
C GLU A 188 47.40 29.16 1.64
N VAL A 189 47.69 28.27 0.68
CA VAL A 189 48.61 28.56 -0.42
C VAL A 189 48.12 29.75 -1.25
N LYS A 190 46.83 29.77 -1.59
CA LYS A 190 46.21 30.88 -2.31
C LYS A 190 46.36 32.20 -1.56
N LYS A 191 46.08 32.24 -0.25
CA LYS A 191 46.26 33.45 0.57
C LYS A 191 47.70 33.99 0.50
N ARG A 192 48.71 33.12 0.50
CA ARG A 192 50.12 33.55 0.38
C ARG A 192 50.41 34.16 -0.98
N LEU A 193 49.88 33.58 -2.06
CA LEU A 193 50.06 34.08 -3.41
C LEU A 193 49.31 35.41 -3.62
N ASP A 194 48.04 35.46 -3.22
CA ASP A 194 47.22 36.67 -3.29
C ASP A 194 47.87 37.81 -2.49
N TYR A 195 48.43 37.51 -1.32
CA TYR A 195 49.21 38.50 -0.54
C TYR A 195 50.38 39.09 -1.34
N GLN A 196 51.15 38.26 -2.04
CA GLN A 196 52.27 38.75 -2.85
C GLN A 196 51.80 39.63 -4.01
N ILE A 197 50.71 39.24 -4.68
CA ILE A 197 50.12 40.03 -5.78
C ILE A 197 49.62 41.37 -5.25
N GLU A 198 48.93 41.39 -4.11
CA GLU A 198 48.45 42.63 -3.50
C GLU A 198 49.59 43.56 -3.07
N VAL A 199 50.69 43.03 -2.52
CA VAL A 199 51.89 43.82 -2.21
C VAL A 199 52.49 44.44 -3.48
N GLN A 200 52.58 43.68 -4.58
CA GLN A 200 53.06 44.19 -5.87
C GLN A 200 52.14 45.28 -6.43
N ASN A 201 50.83 45.07 -6.36
CA ASN A 201 49.84 46.05 -6.82
C ASN A 201 49.88 47.32 -5.97
N LEU A 202 50.06 47.20 -4.64
CA LEU A 202 50.25 48.34 -3.75
C LEU A 202 51.51 49.13 -4.09
N HIS A 203 52.64 48.44 -4.35
CA HIS A 203 53.89 49.12 -4.71
C HIS A 203 53.72 49.94 -5.99
N ARG A 204 53.16 49.32 -7.05
CA ARG A 204 52.84 50.02 -8.31
C ARG A 204 51.90 51.20 -8.09
N ARG A 205 50.89 51.06 -7.23
CA ARG A 205 49.96 52.15 -6.91
C ARG A 205 50.67 53.30 -6.17
N MET A 206 51.49 53.01 -5.17
CA MET A 206 52.27 54.03 -4.46
C MET A 206 53.27 54.74 -5.38
N GLU A 207 53.94 54.02 -6.28
CA GLU A 207 54.82 54.60 -7.29
C GLU A 207 54.04 55.54 -8.22
N GLN A 208 52.87 55.12 -8.72
CA GLN A 208 52.00 55.94 -9.56
C GLN A 208 51.50 57.18 -8.81
N GLU A 209 51.02 57.04 -7.58
CA GLU A 209 50.57 58.16 -6.74
C GLU A 209 51.71 59.12 -6.43
N HIS A 210 52.90 58.61 -6.10
CA HIS A 210 54.08 59.44 -5.87
C HIS A 210 54.49 60.20 -7.13
N MET A 211 54.51 59.53 -8.28
CA MET A 211 54.79 60.14 -9.58
C MET A 211 53.79 61.25 -9.91
N VAL A 212 52.48 61.00 -9.78
CA VAL A 212 51.43 62.00 -10.02
C VAL A 212 51.59 63.20 -9.09
N ASN A 213 51.77 62.96 -7.79
CA ASN A 213 51.99 64.02 -6.80
C ASN A 213 53.28 64.82 -7.08
N TRP A 214 54.35 64.16 -7.53
CA TRP A 214 55.60 64.82 -7.91
C TRP A 214 55.41 65.68 -9.14
N VAL A 215 54.74 65.17 -10.19
CA VAL A 215 54.43 65.92 -11.41
C VAL A 215 53.55 67.13 -11.07
N GLU A 216 52.50 66.95 -10.27
CA GLU A 216 51.62 68.05 -9.84
C GLU A 216 52.41 69.14 -9.10
N LYS A 217 53.25 68.78 -8.12
CA LYS A 217 54.10 69.73 -7.39
C LYS A 217 55.07 70.46 -8.30
N ASN A 218 55.71 69.77 -9.24
CA ASN A 218 56.63 70.39 -10.19
C ASN A 218 55.90 71.34 -11.14
N VAL A 219 54.75 70.93 -11.68
CA VAL A 219 53.90 71.79 -12.51
C VAL A 219 53.46 73.03 -11.74
N VAL A 220 52.91 72.89 -10.53
CA VAL A 220 52.49 74.02 -9.67
C VAL A 220 53.68 74.94 -9.35
N SER A 221 54.86 74.40 -9.06
CA SER A 221 56.07 75.20 -8.77
C SER A 221 56.65 75.90 -9.99
N SER A 222 56.49 75.32 -11.19
CA SER A 222 56.98 75.89 -12.46
C SER A 222 56.09 77.01 -13.00
N ILE A 223 54.84 77.12 -12.49
CA ILE A 223 53.94 78.23 -12.79
C ILE A 223 54.34 79.42 -11.91
N THR A 224 54.95 80.43 -12.52
CA THR A 224 55.09 81.74 -11.86
C THR A 224 53.71 82.41 -11.74
N PRO A 225 53.41 83.19 -10.67
CA PRO A 225 52.11 83.86 -10.54
C PRO A 225 51.80 84.83 -11.69
N GLN A 226 52.81 85.20 -12.51
CA GLN A 226 52.67 86.02 -13.71
C GLN A 226 52.26 85.25 -14.98
N GLN A 227 52.46 83.92 -15.03
CA GLN A 227 52.04 83.09 -16.17
C GLN A 227 50.62 82.54 -16.03
N ALA A 228 50.12 82.35 -14.80
CA ALA A 228 48.74 81.90 -14.57
C ALA A 228 47.67 82.87 -15.13
N SER A 229 47.99 84.17 -15.24
CA SER A 229 47.11 85.18 -15.85
C SER A 229 47.40 85.48 -17.33
N ALA A 230 48.52 84.99 -17.89
CA ALA A 230 49.00 85.35 -19.22
C ALA A 230 49.05 84.20 -20.25
N SER A 231 48.99 82.94 -19.83
CA SER A 231 48.98 81.78 -20.75
C SER A 231 47.85 80.83 -20.34
N LEU A 232 46.72 80.69 -21.03
CA LEU A 232 46.17 81.23 -22.27
C LEU A 232 44.65 81.36 -22.00
N PRO A 233 43.92 82.18 -22.79
CA PRO A 233 42.47 82.31 -22.69
C PRO A 233 41.80 80.95 -22.78
N CYS A 234 40.61 80.88 -22.17
CA CYS A 234 39.50 80.02 -22.55
C CYS A 234 39.71 79.33 -23.92
N SER A 235 40.37 78.18 -23.91
CA SER A 235 40.53 77.28 -25.06
C SER A 235 39.81 76.01 -24.68
N SER A 236 38.49 76.19 -24.53
CA SER A 236 37.52 75.25 -25.04
C SER A 236 38.04 74.65 -26.36
N PRO A 237 38.27 73.33 -26.46
CA PRO A 237 38.05 72.69 -27.74
C PRO A 237 36.56 72.82 -28.03
N GLY A 238 36.19 73.86 -28.78
CA GLY A 238 34.99 73.91 -29.61
C GLY A 238 33.71 73.35 -29.00
N PHE A 239 33.23 73.90 -27.87
CA PHE A 239 31.80 73.95 -27.61
C PHE A 239 31.32 75.40 -27.70
N LEU A 240 31.57 76.01 -28.87
CA LEU A 240 30.76 77.12 -29.38
C LEU A 240 30.16 76.68 -30.71
N LEU A 241 28.83 76.59 -30.70
CA LEU A 241 27.94 76.91 -31.81
C LEU A 241 28.45 76.55 -33.22
N SER A 242 28.28 75.28 -33.59
CA SER A 242 27.72 74.96 -34.91
C SER A 242 26.27 74.56 -34.72
N THR A 243 25.41 75.54 -34.46
CA THR A 243 23.96 75.42 -34.67
C THR A 243 23.67 75.65 -36.15
N PRO A 244 23.27 74.63 -36.94
CA PRO A 244 22.42 74.89 -38.09
C PRO A 244 20.99 75.12 -37.58
N VAL A 245 20.44 76.29 -37.91
CA VAL A 245 19.01 76.60 -37.81
C VAL A 245 18.22 75.52 -38.58
N ARG A 246 17.45 74.71 -37.87
CA ARG A 246 16.18 74.17 -38.36
C ARG A 246 15.10 74.59 -37.37
N GLN A 247 14.14 75.36 -37.88
CA GLN A 247 12.86 75.65 -37.23
C GLN A 247 12.22 74.36 -36.72
N MET A 248 11.76 74.35 -35.47
CA MET A 248 10.34 74.14 -35.16
C MET A 248 10.05 74.55 -33.71
N GLU A 249 8.87 75.10 -33.51
CA GLU A 249 8.40 75.81 -32.33
C GLU A 249 8.05 74.95 -31.09
N LEU A 250 8.30 75.55 -29.92
CA LEU A 250 7.51 75.68 -28.68
C LEU A 250 6.84 74.50 -27.90
N PHE A 251 6.94 74.69 -26.56
CA PHE A 251 6.03 74.35 -25.43
C PHE A 251 6.37 73.16 -24.49
N PRO A 252 6.00 73.22 -23.18
CA PRO A 252 6.96 73.10 -22.08
C PRO A 252 6.67 72.03 -21.00
N THR A 253 7.70 71.75 -20.20
CA THR A 253 7.79 71.27 -18.80
C THR A 253 6.63 70.51 -18.12
N PHE A 254 6.93 69.35 -17.51
CA PHE A 254 6.45 69.01 -16.16
C PHE A 254 7.38 67.96 -15.48
N ARG A 255 7.61 68.13 -14.17
CA ARG A 255 8.41 67.24 -13.28
C ARG A 255 7.77 65.86 -13.10
N PHE A 256 8.55 64.84 -12.74
CA PHE A 256 8.50 64.12 -11.44
C PHE A 256 9.51 62.96 -11.37
N GLY A 257 10.23 62.86 -10.25
CA GLY A 257 10.49 61.56 -9.58
C GLY A 257 11.60 60.64 -10.10
N ASP A 258 12.53 60.36 -9.18
CA ASP A 258 13.51 59.27 -9.14
C ASP A 258 13.18 57.99 -9.94
N LEU A 259 14.06 57.60 -10.87
CA LEU A 259 14.58 56.23 -11.07
C LEU A 259 15.50 56.19 -12.31
N TYR A 260 16.80 55.92 -12.12
CA TYR A 260 17.70 55.60 -13.24
C TYR A 260 17.78 54.08 -13.42
N LEU A 261 17.23 53.60 -14.54
CA LEU A 261 17.41 52.24 -15.05
C LEU A 261 18.62 52.24 -15.99
N TYR A 262 19.73 51.61 -15.60
CA TYR A 262 20.87 51.40 -16.50
C TYR A 262 20.71 50.05 -17.23
N LEU A 263 20.47 50.13 -18.55
CA LEU A 263 20.64 49.02 -19.48
C LEU A 263 22.10 49.00 -19.95
N LEU A 264 22.84 47.93 -19.64
CA LEU A 264 24.14 47.64 -20.21
C LEU A 264 24.04 46.41 -21.12
N TRP A 265 24.32 46.59 -22.41
CA TRP A 265 24.25 45.57 -23.45
C TRP A 265 25.67 45.08 -23.82
N PRO A 266 25.97 43.76 -23.75
CA PRO A 266 27.19 43.20 -24.35
C PRO A 266 26.92 42.59 -25.74
N PRO A 267 27.94 42.50 -26.61
CA PRO A 267 27.78 42.09 -28.01
C PRO A 267 27.90 40.57 -28.18
N GLY A 268 27.06 39.98 -29.05
CA GLY A 268 27.40 38.74 -29.74
C GLY A 268 26.39 37.58 -29.65
N ARG A 269 25.74 37.31 -30.79
CA ARG A 269 25.10 36.07 -31.26
C ARG A 269 24.00 35.41 -30.39
N GLY A 270 22.77 35.62 -30.85
CA GLY A 270 21.89 34.51 -31.19
C GLY A 270 20.91 34.03 -30.12
N SER A 271 19.63 34.22 -30.45
CA SER A 271 18.45 33.44 -29.99
C SER A 271 17.79 33.83 -28.65
N ALA A 272 16.52 34.22 -28.79
CA ALA A 272 15.42 34.12 -27.82
C ALA A 272 15.42 35.01 -26.55
N LEU A 273 14.70 36.13 -26.63
CA LEU A 273 14.12 36.82 -25.46
C LEU A 273 12.94 36.00 -24.94
N VAL A 274 13.18 35.20 -23.90
CA VAL A 274 12.11 34.62 -23.07
C VAL A 274 11.80 35.63 -21.96
N PHE A 275 10.69 36.36 -22.11
CA PHE A 275 10.12 37.14 -21.00
C PHE A 275 9.58 36.17 -19.95
N ARG A 276 10.26 36.07 -18.81
CA ARG A 276 9.73 35.41 -17.62
C ARG A 276 9.42 36.48 -16.58
N ALA A 277 8.15 36.88 -16.51
CA ALA A 277 7.64 37.67 -15.41
C ALA A 277 7.71 36.81 -14.14
N VAL A 278 8.48 37.28 -13.15
CA VAL A 278 8.47 36.74 -11.79
C VAL A 278 7.87 37.83 -10.91
N TYR A 279 6.62 37.62 -10.51
CA TYR A 279 5.94 38.32 -9.42
C TYR A 279 6.56 37.87 -8.10
N ILE A 280 7.19 38.79 -7.35
CA ILE A 280 7.40 38.68 -5.91
C ILE A 280 7.28 40.11 -5.34
N CYS A 281 6.30 40.29 -4.45
CA CYS A 281 5.95 41.45 -3.60
C CYS A 281 6.53 42.83 -3.90
#